data_AF-A0A2M7MDA0-F1
#
_entry.id   AF-A0A2M7MDA0-F1
#
_cell.length_a   1.000
_cell.length_b   1.000
_cell.length_c   1.000
_cell.angle_alpha   90.00
_cell.angle_beta   90.00
_cell.angle_gamma   90.00
#
_symmetry.space_group_name_H-M   'P 1'
#
loop_
_entity.id
_entity.type
_entity.pdbx_description
1 polymer ?
#
loop_
_entity_poly.entity_id
_entity_poly.type
_entity_poly.pdbx_seq_one_letter_code
_entity_poly.pdbx_strand_id
1 'polypeptide(L)'
;MTSSKRVVETTPQISISSVKEYVSHRHPIIQLNLTSSHGRQTPYLVNTARTECYFGGSRPWFKCILCNKRVGVLYLNEDGNHLFCRECSNLRYRSQAVGGSNRMLMRYFDADERAEAVFEGSQKVKIWHKGNPTRRFKKFLKYRQQAERLSRLFTN
;
A
#
# COMPACT_ATOMS: atom_id res chain seq x y z
N MET A 1 17.55 -0.85 -24.64
CA MET A 1 17.79 -1.26 -23.23
C MET A 1 16.51 -0.99 -22.46
N THR A 2 15.70 -2.01 -22.17
CA THR A 2 14.43 -1.83 -21.43
C THR A 2 14.74 -1.53 -19.97
N SER A 3 14.55 -0.28 -19.55
CA SER A 3 14.70 0.12 -18.14
C SER A 3 13.81 -0.76 -17.25
N SER A 4 14.40 -1.34 -16.21
CA SER A 4 13.69 -2.18 -15.25
C SER A 4 12.65 -1.33 -14.51
N LYS A 5 11.37 -1.72 -14.58
CA LYS A 5 10.27 -0.97 -13.94
C LYS A 5 10.58 -0.67 -12.47
N ARG A 6 10.44 0.59 -12.06
CA ARG A 6 10.55 1.03 -10.66
C ARG A 6 9.53 0.32 -9.76
N VAL A 7 9.86 0.25 -8.48
CA VAL A 7 9.11 -0.49 -7.46
C VAL A 7 8.22 0.46 -6.67
N VAL A 8 6.94 0.12 -6.50
CA VAL A 8 5.94 0.93 -5.78
C VAL A 8 6.42 1.34 -4.40
N GLU A 9 6.92 0.39 -3.63
CA GLU A 9 7.27 0.54 -2.21
C GLU A 9 8.48 1.46 -1.98
N THR A 10 9.31 1.70 -3.00
CA THR A 10 10.49 2.59 -2.92
C THR A 10 10.29 3.89 -3.68
N THR A 11 9.16 4.05 -4.39
CA THR A 11 8.88 5.25 -5.17
C THR A 11 8.25 6.31 -4.28
N PRO A 12 8.75 7.56 -4.26
CA PRO A 12 8.10 8.65 -3.54
C PRO A 12 6.64 8.79 -3.96
N GLN A 13 5.75 8.82 -2.98
CA GLN A 13 4.31 8.78 -3.20
C GLN A 13 3.57 9.70 -2.21
N ILE A 14 2.39 10.17 -2.62
CA ILE A 14 1.47 10.92 -1.78
C ILE A 14 0.11 10.23 -1.76
N SER A 15 -0.43 10.05 -0.56
CA SER A 15 -1.76 9.45 -0.36
C SER A 15 -2.81 10.54 -0.14
N ILE A 16 -4.00 10.33 -0.70
CA ILE A 16 -5.16 11.21 -0.49
C ILE A 16 -5.52 11.28 1.00
N SER A 17 -5.26 10.20 1.76
CA SER A 17 -5.51 10.17 3.20
C SER A 17 -4.69 11.19 3.97
N SER A 18 -3.48 11.51 3.50
CA SER A 18 -2.56 12.45 4.16
C SER A 18 -2.93 13.92 3.91
N VAL A 19 -3.73 14.19 2.88
CA VAL A 19 -4.12 15.55 2.48
C VAL A 19 -5.64 15.76 2.47
N LYS A 20 -6.41 14.77 2.92
CA LYS A 20 -7.89 14.72 2.80
C LYS A 20 -8.59 15.95 3.37
N GLU A 21 -8.01 16.59 4.39
CA GLU A 21 -8.55 17.78 5.06
C GLU A 21 -8.43 19.03 4.19
N TYR A 22 -7.41 19.09 3.34
CA TYR A 22 -7.18 20.18 2.38
C TYR A 22 -7.93 19.97 1.06
N VAL A 23 -8.58 18.81 0.88
CA VAL A 23 -9.38 18.50 -0.32
C VAL A 23 -10.77 19.10 -0.17
N SER A 24 -10.93 20.30 -0.72
CA SER A 24 -12.21 20.99 -0.77
C SER A 24 -13.31 20.17 -1.46
N HIS A 25 -14.55 20.35 -0.99
CA HIS A 25 -15.73 19.84 -1.69
C HIS A 25 -16.07 20.65 -2.95
N ARG A 26 -15.65 21.92 -3.00
CA ARG A 26 -16.01 22.86 -4.06
C ARG A 26 -14.93 22.99 -5.14
N HIS A 27 -13.70 22.60 -4.85
CA HIS A 27 -12.57 22.79 -5.77
C HIS A 27 -11.99 21.44 -6.18
N PRO A 28 -12.02 21.10 -7.47
CA PRO A 28 -11.50 19.83 -7.98
C PRO A 28 -9.98 19.86 -8.16
N ILE A 29 -9.29 20.91 -7.72
CA ILE A 29 -7.84 21.06 -7.86
C ILE A 29 -7.28 21.50 -6.52
N ILE A 30 -6.17 20.90 -6.12
CA ILE A 30 -5.37 21.31 -4.96
C ILE A 30 -3.92 21.53 -5.39
N GLN A 31 -3.22 22.44 -4.69
CA GLN A 31 -1.77 22.59 -4.83
C GLN A 31 -1.08 21.86 -3.68
N LEU A 32 -0.16 20.97 -4.01
CA LEU A 32 0.69 20.25 -3.06
C LEU A 32 2.11 20.78 -3.16
N ASN A 33 2.69 21.26 -2.06
CA ASN A 33 4.10 21.64 -2.02
C ASN A 33 4.90 20.47 -1.44
N LEU A 34 5.60 19.73 -2.31
CA LEU A 34 6.41 18.59 -1.88
C LEU A 34 7.86 19.03 -1.70
N THR A 35 8.46 18.66 -0.57
CA THR A 35 9.86 18.94 -0.25
C THR A 35 10.74 17.80 -0.75
N SER A 36 11.72 18.12 -1.59
CA SER A 36 12.74 17.15 -2.02
C SER A 36 13.73 16.81 -0.89
N SER A 37 14.54 15.77 -1.06
CA SER A 37 15.62 15.42 -0.12
C SER A 37 16.63 16.55 0.10
N HIS A 38 16.75 17.48 -0.85
CA HIS A 38 17.65 18.64 -0.79
C HIS A 38 16.95 19.89 -0.21
N GLY A 39 15.76 19.75 0.38
CA GLY A 39 15.01 20.85 1.00
C GLY A 39 14.27 21.78 0.04
N ARG A 40 14.43 21.60 -1.28
CA ARG A 40 13.69 22.38 -2.29
C ARG A 40 12.22 21.98 -2.29
N GLN A 41 11.33 22.96 -2.11
CA GLN A 41 9.88 22.78 -2.28
C GLN A 41 9.48 22.99 -3.74
N THR A 42 8.70 22.06 -4.27
CA THR A 42 8.13 22.15 -5.61
C THR A 42 6.60 22.07 -5.53
N PRO A 43 5.86 23.02 -6.13
CA PRO A 43 4.40 22.97 -6.17
C PRO A 43 3.91 22.00 -7.26
N TYR A 44 2.86 21.24 -6.95
CA TYR A 44 2.18 20.32 -7.87
C TYR A 44 0.69 20.59 -7.84
N LEU A 45 0.11 20.86 -9.01
CA LEU A 45 -1.34 20.94 -9.17
C LEU A 45 -1.90 19.54 -9.37
N VAL A 46 -2.84 19.15 -8.51
CA VAL A 46 -3.42 17.81 -8.50
C VAL A 46 -4.93 17.90 -8.56
N ASN A 47 -5.50 17.22 -9.55
CA ASN A 47 -6.94 17.07 -9.66
C ASN A 47 -7.46 16.12 -8.58
N THR A 48 -8.63 16.44 -8.03
CA THR A 48 -9.33 15.67 -7.02
C THR A 48 -10.73 15.32 -7.49
N ALA A 49 -11.29 14.27 -6.92
CA ALA A 49 -12.66 13.85 -7.13
C ALA A 49 -13.23 13.34 -5.82
N ARG A 50 -14.55 13.23 -5.75
CA ARG A 50 -15.24 12.66 -4.59
C ARG A 50 -16.22 11.59 -5.04
N THR A 51 -16.57 10.71 -4.12
CA THR A 51 -17.61 9.70 -4.32
C THR A 51 -18.45 9.66 -3.07
N GLU A 52 -19.75 9.79 -3.23
CA GLU A 52 -20.69 9.71 -2.11
C GLU A 52 -20.68 8.30 -1.53
N CYS A 53 -20.74 8.21 -0.21
CA CYS A 53 -20.76 6.95 0.51
C CYS A 53 -22.19 6.61 0.90
N TYR A 54 -22.55 5.32 0.83
CA TYR A 54 -23.91 4.85 1.13
C TYR A 54 -24.43 5.26 2.51
N PHE A 55 -23.57 5.23 3.53
CA PHE A 55 -23.92 5.63 4.91
C PHE A 55 -23.66 7.11 5.20
N GLY A 56 -23.60 7.96 4.16
CA GLY A 56 -23.30 9.39 4.29
C GLY A 56 -21.81 9.72 4.22
N GLY A 57 -21.54 11.01 4.02
CA GLY A 57 -20.19 11.52 3.77
C GLY A 57 -19.71 11.29 2.34
N SER A 58 -18.44 11.57 2.09
CA SER A 58 -17.85 11.36 0.77
C SER A 58 -16.39 10.95 0.87
N ARG A 59 -15.99 10.05 -0.02
CA ARG A 59 -14.64 9.56 -0.15
C ARG A 59 -13.85 10.43 -1.14
N PRO A 60 -12.81 11.15 -0.69
CA PRO A 60 -11.94 11.90 -1.59
C PRO A 60 -11.02 10.95 -2.36
N TRP A 61 -10.67 11.37 -3.57
CA TRP A 61 -9.76 10.71 -4.49
C TRP A 61 -8.87 11.74 -5.17
N PHE A 62 -7.69 11.33 -5.59
CA PHE A 62 -6.96 12.04 -6.65
C PHE A 62 -7.50 11.61 -8.02
N LYS A 63 -7.29 12.44 -9.03
CA LYS A 63 -7.41 12.05 -10.44
C LYS A 63 -6.03 12.13 -11.10
N CYS A 64 -5.62 11.04 -11.72
CA CYS A 64 -4.38 11.03 -12.49
C CYS A 64 -4.51 11.92 -13.72
N ILE A 65 -3.54 12.79 -13.99
CA ILE A 65 -3.59 13.72 -15.12
C ILE A 65 -3.48 13.04 -16.49
N LEU A 66 -2.91 11.84 -16.56
CA LEU A 66 -2.74 11.09 -17.83
C LEU A 66 -3.95 10.22 -18.18
N CYS A 67 -4.49 9.48 -17.20
CA CYS A 67 -5.58 8.52 -17.46
C CYS A 67 -6.93 8.94 -16.85
N ASN A 68 -6.99 10.07 -16.13
CA ASN A 68 -8.18 10.60 -15.45
C ASN A 68 -8.84 9.65 -14.42
N LYS A 69 -8.22 8.49 -14.13
CA LYS A 69 -8.71 7.52 -13.15
C LYS A 69 -8.65 8.09 -11.74
N ARG A 70 -9.67 7.76 -10.94
CA ARG A 70 -9.72 8.03 -9.50
C ARG A 70 -8.78 7.08 -8.77
N VAL A 71 -7.81 7.63 -8.03
CA VAL A 71 -6.80 6.84 -7.31
C VAL A 71 -6.58 7.40 -5.91
N GLY A 72 -6.22 6.51 -4.97
CA GLY A 72 -5.92 6.91 -3.59
C GLY A 72 -4.48 7.42 -3.41
N VAL A 73 -3.58 7.08 -4.32
CA VAL A 73 -2.15 7.39 -4.23
C VAL A 73 -1.65 7.86 -5.59
N LEU A 74 -0.83 8.90 -5.59
CA LEU A 74 -0.04 9.34 -6.73
C LEU A 74 1.44 9.18 -6.44
N TYR A 75 2.22 8.94 -7.49
CA TYR A 75 3.65 8.65 -7.43
C TYR A 75 4.43 9.68 -8.22
N LEU A 76 5.57 10.07 -7.67
CA LEU A 76 6.50 10.95 -8.36
C LEU A 76 7.13 10.22 -9.56
N ASN A 77 7.15 10.87 -10.73
CA ASN A 77 7.85 10.36 -11.91
C ASN A 77 9.38 10.37 -11.71
N GLU A 78 10.13 9.85 -12.69
CA GLU A 78 11.59 9.76 -12.60
C GLU A 78 12.25 11.14 -12.55
N ASP A 79 11.72 12.09 -13.33
CA ASP A 79 12.25 13.45 -13.40
C ASP A 79 11.86 14.33 -12.21
N GLY A 80 11.00 13.82 -11.30
CA GLY A 80 10.59 14.59 -10.13
C GLY A 80 9.70 15.79 -10.44
N ASN A 81 9.02 15.81 -11.59
CA ASN A 81 8.25 16.96 -12.08
C ASN A 81 6.73 16.74 -12.07
N HIS A 82 6.29 15.48 -12.04
CA HIS A 82 4.88 15.13 -12.16
C HIS A 82 4.46 13.99 -11.23
N LEU A 83 3.18 13.97 -10.90
CA LEU A 83 2.52 12.96 -10.09
C LEU A 83 1.56 12.13 -10.94
N PHE A 84 1.78 10.83 -11.03
CA PHE A 84 0.93 9.92 -11.81
C PHE A 84 0.45 8.72 -11.00
N CYS A 85 -0.59 8.04 -11.47
CA CYS A 85 -1.01 6.78 -10.85
C CYS A 85 0.02 5.68 -11.09
N ARG A 86 -0.09 4.57 -10.33
CA ARG A 86 0.77 3.40 -10.46
C ARG A 86 0.91 2.91 -11.90
N GLU A 87 -0.19 2.81 -12.64
CA GLU A 87 -0.23 2.30 -14.00
C GLU A 87 0.51 3.24 -14.97
N CYS A 88 0.22 4.53 -14.91
CA CYS A 88 0.86 5.54 -15.75
C CYS A 88 2.34 5.74 -15.42
N SER A 89 2.74 5.61 -14.15
CA SER A 89 4.15 5.56 -13.74
C SER A 89 4.83 4.22 -14.05
N ASN A 90 4.12 3.26 -14.66
CA ASN A 90 4.61 1.93 -15.01
C ASN A 90 5.27 1.19 -13.83
N LEU A 91 4.71 1.33 -12.63
CA LEU A 91 5.29 0.76 -11.41
C LEU A 91 4.84 -0.68 -11.17
N ARG A 92 5.78 -1.50 -10.71
CA ARG A 92 5.51 -2.87 -10.25
C ARG A 92 5.60 -2.96 -8.74
N TYR A 93 4.86 -3.88 -8.14
CA TYR A 93 5.06 -4.21 -6.72
C TYR A 93 6.37 -4.97 -6.55
N ARG A 94 7.01 -4.86 -5.38
CA ARG A 94 8.24 -5.60 -5.06
C ARG A 94 8.06 -7.10 -5.28
N SER A 95 6.92 -7.65 -4.90
CA SER A 95 6.57 -9.07 -5.12
C SER A 95 6.58 -9.52 -6.59
N GLN A 96 6.40 -8.58 -7.53
CA GLN A 96 6.48 -8.83 -8.97
C GLN A 96 7.91 -8.73 -9.51
N ALA A 97 8.83 -8.14 -8.76
CA ALA A 97 10.26 -8.07 -9.11
C ALA A 97 11.04 -9.31 -8.67
N VAL A 98 10.49 -10.09 -7.73
CA VAL A 98 11.14 -11.26 -7.15
C VAL A 98 10.64 -12.55 -7.83
N GLY A 99 11.57 -13.36 -8.34
CA GLY A 99 11.32 -14.67 -8.94
C GLY A 99 11.69 -15.86 -8.04
N GLY A 100 11.32 -17.07 -8.47
CA GLY A 100 11.84 -18.34 -7.95
C GLY A 100 11.82 -18.52 -6.42
N SER A 101 12.95 -18.99 -5.89
CA SER A 101 13.18 -19.25 -4.46
C SER A 101 13.02 -18.01 -3.59
N ASN A 102 13.49 -16.84 -4.05
CA ASN A 102 13.34 -15.58 -3.31
C ASN A 102 11.87 -15.18 -3.10
N ARG A 103 10.97 -15.51 -4.04
CA ARG A 103 9.52 -15.27 -3.85
C ARG A 103 8.96 -16.18 -2.76
N MET A 104 9.40 -17.43 -2.71
CA MET A 104 9.00 -18.37 -1.67
C MET A 104 9.52 -17.94 -0.30
N LEU A 105 10.75 -17.41 -0.25
CA LEU A 105 11.37 -16.93 0.98
C LEU A 105 10.63 -15.69 1.52
N MET A 106 10.30 -14.74 0.64
CA MET A 106 9.44 -13.59 1.01
C MET A 106 8.10 -14.07 1.60
N ARG A 107 7.45 -15.06 0.98
CA ARG A 107 6.17 -15.62 1.48
C ARG A 107 6.29 -16.32 2.82
N TYR A 108 7.45 -16.89 3.13
CA TYR A 108 7.74 -17.49 4.44
C TYR A 108 7.78 -16.41 5.51
N PHE A 109 8.63 -15.39 5.35
CA PHE A 109 8.73 -14.27 6.29
C PHE A 109 7.38 -13.56 6.47
N ASP A 110 6.69 -13.29 5.37
CA ASP A 110 5.34 -12.71 5.35
C ASP A 110 4.29 -13.53 6.14
N ALA A 111 4.44 -14.85 6.20
CA ALA A 111 3.52 -15.73 6.91
C ALA A 111 3.87 -15.78 8.40
N ASP A 112 5.16 -15.80 8.73
CA ASP A 112 5.66 -15.84 10.09
C ASP A 112 5.36 -14.52 10.82
N GLU A 113 5.69 -13.37 10.21
CA GLU A 113 5.37 -12.03 10.72
C GLU A 113 3.85 -11.88 10.96
N ARG A 114 3.02 -12.35 10.03
CA ARG A 114 1.56 -12.33 10.20
C ARG A 114 1.07 -13.26 11.31
N ALA A 115 1.78 -14.34 11.60
CA ALA A 115 1.46 -15.21 12.73
C ALA A 115 1.81 -14.52 14.05
N GLU A 116 2.97 -13.88 14.13
CA GLU A 116 3.41 -13.12 15.31
C GLU A 116 2.52 -11.91 15.59
N ALA A 117 2.14 -11.15 14.56
CA ALA A 117 1.24 -9.99 14.65
C ALA A 117 -0.16 -10.35 15.21
N VAL A 118 -0.56 -11.63 15.20
CA VAL A 118 -1.80 -12.05 15.88
C VAL A 118 -1.69 -11.87 17.40
N PHE A 119 -0.49 -11.86 17.97
CA PHE A 119 -0.26 -11.66 19.39
C PHE A 119 0.33 -10.30 19.75
N GLU A 120 0.68 -9.47 18.77
CA GLU A 120 1.08 -8.10 19.01
C GLU A 120 -0.07 -7.26 19.59
N GLY A 121 0.27 -6.46 20.61
CA GLY A 121 -0.63 -5.58 21.36
C GLY A 121 -0.91 -6.04 22.79
N SER A 122 -1.19 -5.09 23.68
CA SER A 122 -1.38 -5.33 25.12
C SER A 122 -2.70 -6.05 25.48
N GLN A 123 -3.58 -6.27 24.51
CA GLN A 123 -4.85 -6.96 24.71
C GLN A 123 -4.63 -8.48 24.77
N LYS A 124 -5.10 -9.11 25.85
CA LYS A 124 -5.16 -10.58 25.95
C LYS A 124 -5.92 -11.15 24.73
N VAL A 125 -5.23 -11.91 23.90
CA VAL A 125 -5.84 -12.55 22.72
C VAL A 125 -6.76 -13.68 23.18
N LYS A 126 -8.08 -13.52 22.95
CA LYS A 126 -9.06 -14.57 23.24
C LYS A 126 -8.90 -15.73 22.24
N ILE A 127 -8.41 -16.87 22.73
CA ILE A 127 -8.18 -18.07 21.93
C ILE A 127 -9.50 -18.80 21.65
N TRP A 128 -10.34 -18.95 22.68
CA TRP A 128 -11.59 -19.72 22.63
C TRP A 128 -12.82 -18.84 22.83
N HIS A 129 -13.91 -19.16 22.14
CA HIS A 129 -15.22 -18.58 22.32
C HIS A 129 -16.28 -19.67 22.19
N LYS A 130 -17.03 -19.94 23.27
CA LYS A 130 -18.05 -21.00 23.33
C LYS A 130 -17.51 -22.35 22.84
N GLY A 131 -16.39 -22.79 23.42
CA GLY A 131 -15.71 -24.05 23.06
C GLY A 131 -15.02 -24.08 21.69
N ASN A 132 -15.17 -23.03 20.87
CA ASN A 132 -14.62 -22.97 19.52
C ASN A 132 -13.43 -21.99 19.43
N PRO A 133 -12.39 -22.29 18.64
CA PRO A 133 -11.31 -21.34 18.42
C PRO A 133 -11.82 -20.11 17.66
N THR A 134 -11.39 -18.93 18.09
CA THR A 134 -11.82 -17.66 17.48
C THR A 134 -11.33 -17.54 16.04
N ARG A 135 -11.97 -16.70 15.22
CA ARG A 135 -11.53 -16.44 13.84
C ARG A 135 -10.07 -15.94 13.79
N ARG A 136 -9.66 -15.12 14.77
CA ARG A 136 -8.28 -14.63 14.92
C ARG A 136 -7.32 -15.79 15.18
N PHE A 137 -7.65 -16.70 16.09
CA PHE A 137 -6.81 -17.87 16.38
C PHE A 137 -6.74 -18.88 15.23
N LYS A 138 -7.86 -19.16 14.53
CA LYS A 138 -7.85 -19.99 13.32
C LYS A 138 -6.94 -19.40 12.22
N LYS A 139 -6.93 -18.07 12.08
CA LYS A 139 -6.08 -17.36 11.13
C LYS A 139 -4.59 -17.48 11.50
N PHE A 140 -4.26 -17.40 12.79
CA PHE A 140 -2.92 -17.67 13.30
C PHE A 140 -2.43 -19.08 12.95
N LEU A 141 -3.21 -20.12 13.25
CA LEU A 141 -2.85 -21.51 12.94
C LEU A 141 -2.57 -21.70 11.44
N LYS A 142 -3.39 -21.09 10.60
CA LYS A 142 -3.20 -21.11 9.14
C LYS A 142 -1.86 -20.48 8.72
N TYR A 143 -1.50 -19.33 9.29
CA TYR A 143 -0.23 -18.67 8.98
C TYR A 143 0.98 -19.47 9.48
N ARG A 144 0.91 -20.04 10.69
CA ARG A 144 1.94 -20.94 11.22
C ARG A 144 2.17 -22.16 10.34
N GLN A 145 1.11 -22.88 9.98
CA GLN A 145 1.21 -24.04 9.08
C GLN A 145 1.80 -23.66 7.71
N GLN A 146 1.44 -22.48 7.20
CA GLN A 146 2.01 -21.97 5.96
C GLN A 146 3.52 -21.68 6.11
N ALA A 147 3.94 -21.05 7.21
CA ALA A 147 5.35 -20.76 7.49
C ALA A 147 6.15 -22.06 7.62
N GLU A 148 5.70 -23.02 8.42
CA GLU A 148 6.35 -24.33 8.58
C GLU A 148 6.47 -25.09 7.26
N ARG A 149 5.44 -25.04 6.40
CA ARG A 149 5.49 -25.67 5.09
C ARG A 149 6.56 -25.04 4.20
N LEU A 150 6.69 -23.72 4.24
CA LEU A 150 7.65 -22.98 3.42
C LEU A 150 9.08 -23.10 3.97
N SER A 151 9.28 -23.12 5.29
CA SER A 151 10.62 -23.27 5.89
C SER A 151 11.29 -24.58 5.46
N ARG A 152 10.53 -25.67 5.40
CA ARG A 152 11.00 -26.99 4.94
C ARG A 152 11.58 -26.98 3.52
N LEU A 153 11.22 -26.00 2.68
CA LEU A 153 11.79 -25.86 1.32
C LEU A 153 13.20 -25.24 1.33
N PHE A 154 13.64 -24.66 2.44
CA PHE A 154 14.92 -23.96 2.59
C PHE A 154 15.90 -24.63 3.55
N THR A 155 15.44 -25.63 4.32
CA THR A 155 16.21 -26.35 5.34
C THR A 155 16.62 -27.78 4.92
N ASN A 156 16.62 -28.08 3.62
CA ASN A 156 17.13 -29.34 3.06
C ASN A 156 18.45 -29.10 2.32
#